data_AF-A0A972L8Q9-F1
#
_entry.id   AF-A0A972L8Q9-F1
#
_cell.length_a   1.000
_cell.length_b   1.000
_cell.length_c   1.000
_cell.angle_alpha   90.00
_cell.angle_beta   90.00
_cell.angle_gamma   90.00
#
_symmetry.space_group_name_H-M   'P 1'
#
loop_
_entity.id
_entity.type
_entity.pdbx_description
1 polymer ?
#
loop_
_entity_poly.entity_id
_entity_poly.type
_entity_poly.pdbx_seq_one_letter_code
_entity_poly.pdbx_strand_id
1 'polypeptide(L)' 'MTKNGKDQRKSNRVPVSIRIDYSTVDQFFWDFARNINEGGLFVESNHPLPVGTTVQLKFYLPNRDAPLNSTGEVVWV' A
#
# COMPACT_ATOMS: atom_id res chain seq x y z
N MET A 1 3.88 -29.58 -4.37
CA MET A 1 3.54 -28.58 -5.41
C MET A 1 2.05 -28.28 -5.32
N THR A 2 1.65 -27.27 -4.56
CA THR A 2 0.23 -26.84 -4.49
C THR A 2 0.16 -25.38 -4.89
N LYS A 3 -0.04 -25.16 -6.19
CA LYS A 3 -0.28 -23.86 -6.80
C LYS A 3 -1.80 -23.69 -6.85
N ASN A 4 -2.40 -23.01 -5.87
CA ASN A 4 -3.82 -22.62 -5.95
C ASN A 4 -4.13 -21.41 -5.06
N GLY A 5 -3.55 -20.26 -5.41
CA GLY A 5 -4.17 -18.96 -5.16
C GLY A 5 -4.41 -18.34 -6.52
N LYS A 6 -5.60 -18.51 -7.09
CA LYS A 6 -5.95 -17.81 -8.34
C LYS A 6 -5.76 -16.32 -8.08
N ASP A 7 -5.04 -15.64 -8.98
CA ASP A 7 -4.90 -14.20 -8.92
C ASP A 7 -6.31 -13.58 -8.94
N GLN A 8 -6.77 -13.05 -7.80
CA GLN A 8 -8.10 -12.45 -7.66
C GLN A 8 -8.13 -10.99 -8.12
N ARG A 9 -7.01 -10.46 -8.65
CA ARG A 9 -6.91 -9.06 -9.04
C ARG A 9 -7.76 -8.82 -10.29
N LYS A 10 -8.65 -7.84 -10.18
CA LYS A 10 -9.51 -7.40 -11.30
C LYS A 10 -8.81 -6.46 -12.27
N SER A 11 -7.66 -5.89 -11.90
CA SER A 11 -6.92 -4.90 -12.69
C SER A 11 -5.40 -5.07 -12.59
N ASN A 12 -4.69 -4.75 -13.68
CA ASN A 12 -3.23 -4.80 -13.75
C ASN A 12 -2.60 -3.75 -12.83
N ARG A 13 -1.49 -4.11 -12.18
CA ARG A 13 -0.68 -3.16 -11.41
C ARG A 13 0.37 -2.52 -12.29
N VAL A 14 0.50 -1.21 -12.18
CA VAL A 14 1.56 -0.42 -12.82
C VAL A 14 2.73 -0.33 -11.85
N PRO A 15 3.98 -0.59 -12.29
CA PRO A 15 5.16 -0.37 -11.46
C PRO A 15 5.30 1.12 -11.15
N VAL A 16 5.53 1.43 -9.88
CA VAL A 16 5.75 2.80 -9.41
C VAL A 16 6.88 2.84 -8.41
N SER A 17 7.44 4.03 -8.18
CA SER A 17 8.35 4.30 -7.07
C SER A 17 7.89 5.60 -6.42
N ILE A 18 6.86 5.49 -5.59
CA ILE A 18 6.22 6.62 -4.91
C ILE A 18 6.42 6.45 -3.41
N ARG A 19 6.89 7.50 -2.75
CA ARG A 19 6.95 7.53 -1.29
C ARG A 19 5.52 7.52 -0.74
N ILE A 20 5.30 6.64 0.21
CA ILE A 20 4.06 6.55 0.97
C ILE A 20 4.40 6.64 2.44
N ASP A 21 3.76 7.56 3.14
CA ASP A 21 3.69 7.51 4.59
C ASP A 21 2.40 6.77 4.98
N TYR A 22 2.48 5.88 5.97
CA TYR A 22 1.33 5.16 6.49
C TYR A 22 1.34 5.11 8.01
N SER A 23 0.16 5.21 8.61
CA SER A 23 0.04 5.27 10.07
C SER A 23 -1.22 4.60 10.61
N THR A 24 -1.08 4.03 11.80
CA THR A 24 -2.19 3.68 12.69
C THR A 24 -2.33 4.78 13.75
N VAL A 25 -3.17 4.56 14.78
CA VAL A 25 -3.28 5.49 15.91
C VAL A 25 -1.96 5.64 16.66
N ASP A 26 -1.19 4.55 16.78
CA ASP A 26 -0.02 4.49 17.67
C ASP A 26 1.32 4.46 16.92
N GLN A 27 1.30 4.28 15.58
CA GLN A 27 2.51 4.02 14.80
C GLN A 27 2.51 4.81 13.49
N PHE A 28 3.68 5.31 13.10
CA PHE A 28 3.89 6.04 11.85
C PHE A 28 5.12 5.48 11.13
N PHE A 29 4.95 5.22 9.84
CA PHE A 29 5.96 4.62 8.96
C PHE A 29 6.02 5.35 7.63
N TRP A 30 7.12 5.15 6.91
CA TRP A 30 7.23 5.55 5.50
C TRP A 30 8.02 4.50 4.72
N ASP A 31 7.60 4.26 3.48
CA ASP A 31 8.24 3.33 2.54
C ASP A 31 7.99 3.78 1.09
N PHE A 32 8.54 3.04 0.13
CA PHE A 32 8.18 3.20 -1.29
C PHE A 32 7.21 2.11 -1.75
N ALA A 33 6.11 2.52 -2.38
CA ALA A 33 5.27 1.58 -3.11
C ALA A 33 5.99 1.11 -4.37
N ARG A 34 5.99 -0.21 -4.61
CA ARG A 34 6.60 -0.83 -5.80
C ARG A 34 5.64 -0.92 -6.98
N ASN A 35 4.35 -1.03 -6.69
CA ASN A 35 3.31 -1.17 -7.69
C ASN A 35 1.96 -0.72 -7.12
N ILE A 36 1.08 -0.22 -7.99
CA ILE A 36 -0.24 0.27 -7.64
C ILE A 36 -1.26 -0.10 -8.73
N ASN A 37 -2.49 -0.38 -8.31
CA ASN A 37 -3.68 -0.34 -9.15
C ASN A 37 -4.82 0.36 -8.39
N GLU A 38 -5.99 0.42 -9.00
CA GLU A 38 -7.21 1.01 -8.40
C GLU A 38 -7.66 0.30 -7.11
N GLY A 39 -7.27 -0.97 -6.93
CA GLY A 39 -7.66 -1.78 -5.76
C GLY A 39 -6.65 -1.77 -4.62
N GLY A 40 -5.49 -1.13 -4.80
CA GLY A 40 -4.48 -1.01 -3.75
C GLY A 40 -3.05 -1.09 -4.28
N LEU A 41 -2.11 -1.20 -3.35
CA LEU A 41 -0.68 -1.18 -3.61
C LEU A 41 0.05 -2.22 -2.77
N PHE A 42 1.32 -2.44 -3.09
CA PHE A 42 2.22 -3.22 -2.24
C PHE A 42 3.22 -2.29 -1.56
N VAL A 43 3.29 -2.37 -0.23
CA VAL A 43 4.32 -1.74 0.60
C VAL A 43 5.30 -2.82 1.04
N GLU A 44 6.56 -2.63 0.71
CA GLU A 44 7.64 -3.45 1.26
C GLU A 44 7.98 -2.88 2.65
N SER A 45 7.54 -3.54 3.73
CA SER A 45 7.69 -3.04 5.10
C SER A 45 8.51 -4.00 5.96
N ASN A 46 9.43 -3.46 6.76
CA ASN A 46 10.19 -4.22 7.78
C ASN A 46 9.36 -4.50 9.04
N HIS A 47 8.21 -3.83 9.19
CA HIS A 47 7.31 -3.96 10.32
C HIS A 47 5.87 -4.14 9.81
N PRO A 48 5.56 -5.32 9.24
CA PRO A 48 4.24 -5.55 8.67
C PRO A 48 3.16 -5.43 9.75
N LEU A 49 2.12 -4.68 9.44
CA LEU A 49 0.95 -4.53 10.30
C LEU A 49 0.02 -5.76 10.16
N PRO A 50 -0.75 -6.13 11.20
CA PRO A 50 -1.70 -7.23 11.11
C PRO A 50 -2.75 -7.05 10.02
N VAL A 51 -3.19 -8.14 9.38
CA VAL A 51 -4.33 -8.14 8.45
C VAL A 51 -5.59 -7.62 9.16
N GLY A 52 -6.38 -6.79 8.47
CA GLY A 52 -7.54 -6.08 9.01
C GLY A 52 -7.20 -4.72 9.63
N THR A 53 -5.92 -4.36 9.75
CA THR A 53 -5.52 -3.05 10.28
C THR A 53 -5.93 -1.94 9.32
N THR A 54 -6.71 -0.99 9.81
CA THR A 54 -7.00 0.26 9.09
C THR A 54 -5.80 1.20 9.19
N VAL A 55 -5.35 1.71 8.05
CA VAL A 55 -4.20 2.62 7.94
C VAL A 55 -4.59 3.90 7.22
N GLN A 56 -4.06 5.01 7.69
CA GLN A 56 -4.05 6.26 6.92
C GLN A 56 -2.84 6.26 6.01
N LEU A 57 -3.03 6.62 4.75
CA LEU A 57 -2.03 6.62 3.70
C LEU A 57 -1.84 8.04 3.16
N LYS A 58 -0.60 8.45 2.93
CA LYS A 58 -0.23 9.70 2.26
C LYS A 58 0.70 9.41 1.09
N PHE A 59 0.28 9.76 -0.11
CA PHE A 59 1.04 9.56 -1.34
C PHE A 59 1.71 10.87 -1.77
N TYR A 60 3.03 10.85 -1.94
CA TYR A 60 3.80 12.01 -2.40
C TYR A 60 4.09 11.89 -3.89
N LEU A 61 3.32 12.60 -4.71
CA LEU A 61 3.41 12.54 -6.17
C LEU A 61 4.34 13.64 -6.70
N PRO A 62 5.18 13.38 -7.72
CA PRO A 62 6.16 14.35 -8.23
C PRO A 62 5.61 15.71 -8.68
N ASN A 63 4.35 15.75 -9.12
CA ASN A 63 3.72 16.94 -9.70
C ASN A 63 2.65 17.56 -8.76
N ARG A 64 2.81 17.37 -7.44
CA ARG A 64 1.89 17.91 -6.44
C ARG A 64 2.67 18.35 -5.19
N ASP A 65 2.35 19.56 -4.72
CA ASP A 65 2.94 20.10 -3.50
C ASP A 65 2.36 19.47 -2.22
N ALA A 66 1.09 19.04 -2.27
CA ALA A 66 0.40 18.41 -1.16
C ALA A 66 0.24 16.89 -1.38
N PRO A 67 0.40 16.06 -0.33
CA PRO A 67 0.20 14.63 -0.46
C PRO A 67 -1.28 14.30 -0.72
N LEU A 68 -1.52 13.24 -1.49
CA LEU A 68 -2.85 12.67 -1.59
C LEU A 68 -3.10 11.80 -0.36
N ASN A 69 -4.20 12.03 0.35
CA ASN A 69 -4.57 11.24 1.52
C ASN A 69 -5.60 10.17 1.14
N SER A 70 -5.48 8.98 1.71
CA SER A 70 -6.47 7.90 1.60
C SER A 70 -6.49 7.08 2.88
N THR A 71 -7.55 6.31 3.08
CA THR A 71 -7.59 5.22 4.06
C THR A 71 -7.43 3.89 3.32
N GLY A 72 -6.83 2.89 3.96
CA GLY A 72 -6.70 1.54 3.44
C GLY A 72 -6.78 0.49 4.54
N GLU A 73 -6.85 -0.77 4.14
CA GLU A 73 -6.85 -1.94 5.03
C GLU A 73 -5.74 -2.89 4.61
N VAL A 74 -5.01 -3.44 5.58
CA VAL A 74 -4.04 -4.51 5.34
C VAL A 74 -4.80 -5.79 5.01
N VAL A 75 -4.72 -6.24 3.76
CA VAL A 75 -5.47 -7.43 3.28
C VAL A 75 -4.64 -8.70 3.25
N TRP A 76 -3.30 -8.60 3.32
CA TRP A 76 -2.36 -9.73 3.40
C TRP A 76 -0.99 -9.23 3.88
N VAL A 77 -0.16 -10.15 4.38
CA VAL A 77 1.23 -9.96 4.80
C VAL A 77 2.09 -11.03 4.16
#